data_AF-A0A9D9L6G6-F1
#
_entry.id   AF-A0A9D9L6G6-F1
#
_cell.length_a   1.000
_cell.length_b   1.000
_cell.length_c   1.000
_cell.angle_alpha   90.00
_cell.angle_beta   90.00
_cell.angle_gamma   90.00
#
_symmetry.space_group_name_H-M   'P 1'
#
loop_
_entity.id
_entity.type
_entity.pdbx_description
1 polymer ?
#
loop_
_entity_poly.entity_id
_entity_poly.type
_entity_poly.pdbx_seq_one_letter_code
_entity_poly.pdbx_strand_id
1 'polypeptide(L)'
;MYSFNAADAVEKCSAWLKDWFEKNGKGCNAVIGISGGKDSSVAAALCCRALGKDRVIGVMMPNGEQHDIDYSIDLCRHLDIKNFTVNIKDAFEGVMGALEGQLEISTQTRTNLAPRLRMSVLYAVSQSNNGRVINTCNLSEDWVGYSTRYGDAAGDVSPLSFFTVQEVKAMGRELGLPEKFVEKPPIDGLCGKTDEDNLGFTYLTLDKYIREGIEPDPATKERIDTLHERNLFKLSFMPCYNYFEENK
;
A
#
# COMPACT_ATOMS: atom_id res chain seq x y z
N MET A 1 -2.88 -23.28 17.12
CA MET A 1 -3.87 -22.25 16.73
C MET A 1 -3.10 -20.95 16.60
N TYR A 2 -3.16 -20.31 15.45
CA TYR A 2 -2.50 -19.02 15.23
C TYR A 2 -3.12 -17.97 16.17
N SER A 3 -2.30 -17.15 16.82
CA SER A 3 -2.77 -16.06 17.66
C SER A 3 -1.97 -14.79 17.37
N PHE A 4 -2.66 -13.71 17.04
CA PHE A 4 -2.06 -12.41 16.78
C PHE A 4 -2.29 -11.47 17.98
N ASN A 5 -1.22 -10.81 18.45
CA ASN A 5 -1.29 -9.80 19.49
C ASN A 5 -1.04 -8.42 18.87
N ALA A 6 -2.11 -7.64 18.70
CA ALA A 6 -2.03 -6.33 18.04
C ALA A 6 -1.17 -5.32 18.80
N ALA A 7 -1.25 -5.30 20.14
CA ALA A 7 -0.45 -4.41 20.98
C ALA A 7 1.06 -4.67 20.81
N ASP A 8 1.47 -5.94 20.89
CA ASP A 8 2.86 -6.35 20.69
C ASP A 8 3.34 -6.07 19.26
N ALA A 9 2.49 -6.31 18.26
CA ALA A 9 2.79 -6.01 16.86
C ALA A 9 2.98 -4.51 16.61
N VAL A 10 2.09 -3.66 17.12
CA VAL A 10 2.20 -2.20 17.02
C VAL A 10 3.46 -1.70 17.71
N GLU A 11 3.77 -2.20 18.92
CA GLU A 11 4.97 -1.81 19.66
C GLU A 11 6.25 -2.18 18.89
N LYS A 12 6.39 -3.45 18.49
CA LYS A 12 7.58 -3.95 17.79
C LYS A 12 7.74 -3.33 16.41
N CYS A 13 6.66 -3.19 15.65
CA CYS A 13 6.71 -2.58 14.33
C CYS A 13 7.08 -1.09 14.43
N SER A 14 6.53 -0.36 15.40
CA SER A 14 6.89 1.05 15.64
C SER A 14 8.36 1.20 16.02
N ALA A 15 8.87 0.33 16.90
CA ALA A 15 10.27 0.34 17.33
C ALA A 15 11.21 0.03 16.16
N TRP A 16 10.88 -0.99 15.36
CA TRP A 16 11.63 -1.35 14.16
C TRP A 16 11.63 -0.21 13.13
N LEU A 17 10.48 0.42 12.88
CA LEU A 17 10.37 1.54 11.94
C LEU A 17 11.22 2.73 12.39
N LYS A 18 11.22 3.04 13.69
CA LYS A 18 12.08 4.08 14.26
C LYS A 18 13.57 3.78 14.04
N ASP A 19 14.02 2.56 14.35
CA ASP A 19 15.41 2.12 14.13
C ASP A 19 15.80 2.15 12.63
N TRP A 20 14.88 1.75 11.75
CA TRP A 20 15.09 1.84 10.31
C TRP A 20 15.36 3.28 9.87
N PHE A 21 14.59 4.26 10.36
CA PHE A 21 14.84 5.68 10.07
C PHE A 21 16.17 6.17 10.66
N GLU A 22 16.55 5.76 11.87
CA GLU A 22 17.84 6.15 12.44
C GLU A 22 19.03 5.69 11.59
N LYS A 23 18.92 4.53 10.93
CA LYS A 23 19.98 3.96 10.07
C LYS A 23 19.95 4.48 8.64
N ASN A 24 18.76 4.64 8.07
CA ASN A 24 18.58 4.86 6.63
C ASN A 24 18.14 6.29 6.27
N GLY A 25 17.91 7.15 7.25
CA GLY A 25 17.43 8.52 7.04
C GLY A 25 17.17 9.27 8.34
N LYS A 26 18.21 9.49 9.16
CA LYS A 26 18.07 10.15 10.45
C LYS A 26 17.50 11.57 10.28
N GLY A 27 16.40 11.85 10.96
CA GLY A 27 15.69 13.13 10.83
C GLY A 27 14.88 13.29 9.55
N CYS A 28 14.80 12.27 8.68
CA CYS A 28 13.92 12.31 7.51
C CYS A 28 12.45 12.16 7.93
N ASN A 29 11.56 12.74 7.12
CA ASN A 29 10.11 12.61 7.26
C ASN A 29 9.62 11.29 6.63
N ALA A 30 8.56 10.70 7.19
CA ALA A 30 7.78 9.66 6.55
C ALA A 30 6.78 10.31 5.58
N VAL A 31 6.89 10.01 4.29
CA VAL A 31 5.97 10.49 3.24
C VAL A 31 5.07 9.36 2.82
N ILE A 32 3.77 9.54 2.94
CA ILE A 32 2.78 8.47 2.73
C ILE A 32 1.62 8.96 1.87
N GLY A 33 1.21 8.15 0.90
CA GLY A 33 -0.01 8.38 0.12
C GLY A 33 -1.24 8.10 0.96
N ILE A 34 -2.14 9.08 1.10
CA ILE A 34 -3.39 8.94 1.85
C ILE A 34 -4.55 8.76 0.88
N SER A 35 -4.94 7.50 0.66
CA SER A 35 -6.08 7.13 -0.20
C SER A 35 -7.42 7.19 0.53
N GLY A 36 -7.39 7.27 1.87
CA GLY A 36 -8.57 7.16 2.73
C GLY A 36 -9.00 5.71 2.99
N GLY A 37 -8.22 4.73 2.52
CA GLY A 37 -8.39 3.30 2.84
C GLY A 37 -7.66 2.88 4.11
N LYS A 38 -7.92 1.64 4.54
CA LYS A 38 -7.38 1.05 5.79
C LYS A 38 -5.84 1.08 5.85
N ASP A 39 -5.17 0.69 4.77
CA ASP A 39 -3.73 0.41 4.82
C ASP A 39 -2.92 1.70 4.98
N SER A 40 -3.26 2.73 4.20
CA SER A 40 -2.67 4.06 4.36
C SER A 40 -3.00 4.70 5.72
N SER A 41 -4.20 4.45 6.25
CA SER A 41 -4.61 4.96 7.57
C SER A 41 -3.77 4.35 8.70
N VAL A 42 -3.65 3.03 8.70
CA VAL A 42 -2.89 2.29 9.71
C VAL A 42 -1.40 2.59 9.59
N ALA A 43 -0.84 2.62 8.38
CA ALA A 43 0.57 2.96 8.16
C ALA A 43 0.88 4.40 8.61
N ALA A 44 0.00 5.37 8.36
CA ALA A 44 0.20 6.76 8.81
C ALA A 44 0.17 6.86 10.35
N ALA A 45 -0.78 6.20 11.01
CA ALA A 45 -0.87 6.15 12.47
C ALA A 45 0.36 5.47 13.09
N LEU A 46 0.84 4.38 12.49
CA LEU A 46 2.05 3.70 12.91
C LEU A 46 3.29 4.58 12.76
N CYS A 47 3.41 5.34 11.66
CA CYS A 47 4.47 6.33 11.49
C CYS A 47 4.41 7.42 12.57
N CYS A 48 3.21 7.89 12.92
CA CYS A 48 3.03 8.87 14.01
C CYS A 48 3.48 8.28 15.35
N ARG A 49 3.13 7.02 15.64
CA ARG A 49 3.54 6.29 16.85
C ARG A 49 5.07 6.09 16.93
N ALA A 50 5.72 5.86 15.79
CA ALA A 50 7.16 5.60 15.72
C ALA A 50 8.01 6.88 15.74
N LEU A 51 7.59 7.92 15.00
CA LEU A 51 8.42 9.09 14.68
C LEU A 51 7.90 10.40 15.27
N GLY A 52 6.64 10.43 15.70
CA GLY A 52 5.90 11.65 16.03
C GLY A 52 5.23 12.27 14.80
N LYS A 53 4.04 12.86 15.00
CA LYS A 53 3.20 13.45 13.94
C LYS A 53 3.93 14.51 13.08
N ASP A 54 4.85 15.27 13.68
CA ASP A 54 5.58 16.35 13.00
C ASP A 54 6.57 15.83 11.93
N ARG A 55 6.88 14.53 11.97
CA ARG A 55 7.71 13.83 10.99
C ARG A 55 6.90 13.02 9.99
N VAL A 56 5.59 13.17 9.93
CA VAL A 56 4.71 12.46 8.99
C VAL A 56 4.07 13.45 8.03
N ILE A 57 4.15 13.14 6.73
CA ILE A 57 3.57 13.94 5.65
C ILE A 57 2.60 13.06 4.86
N GLY A 58 1.31 13.38 4.93
CA GLY A 58 0.27 12.76 4.11
C GLY A 58 0.17 13.42 2.73
N VAL A 59 0.02 12.63 1.67
CA VAL A 59 -0.14 13.14 0.31
C VAL A 59 -1.39 12.54 -0.33
N MET A 60 -2.36 13.39 -0.65
CA MET A 60 -3.60 13.00 -1.31
C MET A 60 -3.44 13.23 -2.81
N MET A 61 -3.72 12.20 -3.61
CA MET A 61 -3.39 12.18 -5.04
C MET A 61 -4.58 11.75 -5.91
N PRO A 62 -5.65 12.57 -5.96
CA PRO A 62 -6.80 12.28 -6.79
C PRO A 62 -6.41 12.31 -8.28
N ASN A 63 -7.17 11.59 -9.10
CA ASN A 63 -7.10 11.70 -10.57
C ASN A 63 -8.38 12.36 -11.07
N GLY A 64 -8.39 13.69 -11.09
CA GLY A 64 -9.60 14.49 -11.31
C GLY A 64 -10.39 14.67 -10.03
N GLU A 65 -11.68 14.36 -10.06
CA GLU A 65 -12.55 14.42 -8.89
C GLU A 65 -12.55 13.09 -8.15
N GLN A 66 -12.39 13.14 -6.82
CA GLN A 66 -12.45 11.97 -5.96
C GLN A 66 -13.57 12.19 -4.94
N HIS A 67 -14.64 11.42 -5.07
CA HIS A 67 -15.88 11.57 -4.29
C HIS A 67 -15.70 11.34 -2.78
N ASP A 68 -14.67 10.61 -2.38
CA ASP A 68 -14.40 10.22 -1.00
C ASP A 68 -13.11 10.86 -0.42
N ILE A 69 -12.61 11.93 -1.06
CA ILE A 69 -11.37 12.62 -0.61
C ILE A 69 -11.48 13.15 0.83
N ASP A 70 -12.69 13.44 1.29
CA ASP A 70 -12.96 13.89 2.66
C ASP A 70 -12.49 12.88 3.71
N TYR A 71 -12.52 11.57 3.41
CA TYR A 71 -11.96 10.56 4.32
C TYR A 71 -10.45 10.74 4.51
N SER A 72 -9.73 11.03 3.43
CA SER A 72 -8.29 11.29 3.48
C SER A 72 -7.97 12.58 4.25
N ILE A 73 -8.77 13.63 4.03
CA ILE A 73 -8.62 14.91 4.73
C ILE A 73 -8.90 14.73 6.23
N ASP A 74 -9.98 14.02 6.57
CA ASP A 74 -10.35 13.71 7.94
C ASP A 74 -9.29 12.90 8.67
N LEU A 75 -8.66 11.92 7.99
CA LEU A 75 -7.56 11.16 8.58
C LEU A 75 -6.38 12.07 8.88
N CYS A 76 -5.95 12.90 7.92
CA CYS A 76 -4.84 13.84 8.12
C CYS A 76 -5.11 14.80 9.29
N ARG A 77 -6.35 15.28 9.42
CA ARG A 77 -6.80 16.11 10.56
C ARG A 77 -6.80 15.34 11.87
N HIS A 78 -7.29 14.10 11.86
CA HIS A 78 -7.35 13.25 13.05
C HIS A 78 -5.96 12.95 13.61
N LEU A 79 -5.00 12.63 12.73
CA LEU A 79 -3.60 12.39 13.10
C LEU A 79 -2.80 13.67 13.36
N ASP A 80 -3.35 14.83 12.98
CA ASP A 80 -2.71 16.15 13.04
C ASP A 80 -1.34 16.17 12.34
N ILE A 81 -1.32 15.67 11.10
CA ILE A 81 -0.12 15.58 10.27
C ILE A 81 -0.10 16.63 9.16
N LYS A 82 1.11 17.07 8.80
CA LYS A 82 1.32 17.90 7.60
C LYS A 82 0.81 17.14 6.38
N ASN A 83 0.12 17.82 5.48
CA ASN A 83 -0.40 17.16 4.28
C ASN A 83 -0.44 18.07 3.05
N PHE A 84 -0.46 17.44 1.88
CA PHE A 84 -0.56 18.08 0.57
C PHE A 84 -1.60 17.36 -0.29
N THR A 85 -2.26 18.11 -1.18
CA THR A 85 -3.06 17.55 -2.28
C THR A 85 -2.34 17.81 -3.59
N VAL A 86 -2.07 16.77 -4.36
CA VAL A 86 -1.45 16.86 -5.69
C VAL A 86 -2.29 16.05 -6.67
N ASN A 87 -3.11 16.74 -7.47
CA ASN A 87 -3.97 16.08 -8.45
C ASN A 87 -3.12 15.55 -9.62
N ILE A 88 -3.23 14.25 -9.93
CA ILE A 88 -2.45 13.61 -11.00
C ILE A 88 -3.12 13.67 -12.38
N LYS A 89 -4.29 14.31 -12.50
CA LYS A 89 -5.09 14.35 -13.73
C LYS A 89 -4.28 14.79 -14.95
N ASP A 90 -3.65 15.95 -14.88
CA ASP A 90 -2.95 16.52 -16.02
C ASP A 90 -1.76 15.65 -16.44
N ALA A 91 -1.06 15.04 -15.47
CA ALA A 91 0.01 14.09 -15.76
C ALA A 91 -0.52 12.79 -16.39
N PHE A 92 -1.67 12.29 -15.92
CA PHE A 92 -2.31 11.11 -16.46
C PHE A 92 -2.79 11.34 -17.89
N GLU A 93 -3.53 12.43 -18.13
CA GLU A 93 -4.03 12.80 -19.45
C GLU A 93 -2.87 13.11 -20.42
N GLY A 94 -1.81 13.76 -19.95
CA GLY A 94 -0.62 14.03 -20.75
C GLY A 94 0.07 12.76 -21.25
N VAL A 95 0.28 11.76 -20.37
CA VAL A 95 0.87 10.47 -20.77
C VAL A 95 -0.08 9.70 -21.70
N MET A 96 -1.38 9.67 -21.39
CA MET A 96 -2.37 8.97 -22.22
C MET A 96 -2.47 9.59 -23.63
N GLY A 97 -2.48 10.91 -23.73
CA GLY A 97 -2.49 11.63 -25.01
C GLY A 97 -1.20 11.42 -25.82
N ALA A 98 -0.04 11.33 -25.16
CA ALA A 98 1.23 11.04 -25.83
C ALA A 98 1.29 9.61 -26.43
N LEU A 99 0.52 8.67 -25.87
CA LEU A 99 0.42 7.30 -26.39
C LEU A 99 -0.63 7.18 -27.51
N GLU A 100 -1.58 8.12 -27.58
CA GLU A 100 -2.66 8.08 -28.56
C GLU A 100 -2.12 8.16 -29.99
N GLY A 101 -2.63 7.27 -30.86
CA GLY A 101 -2.15 7.13 -32.24
C GLY A 101 -0.76 6.50 -32.39
N GLN A 102 -0.01 6.27 -31.30
CA GLN A 102 1.28 5.56 -31.33
C GLN A 102 1.09 4.05 -31.14
N LEU A 103 0.13 3.64 -30.30
CA LEU A 103 -0.18 2.24 -30.01
C LEU A 103 -1.61 2.08 -29.49
N GLU A 104 -2.09 0.82 -29.46
CA GLU A 104 -3.35 0.49 -28.80
C GLU A 104 -3.17 0.47 -27.27
N ILE A 105 -3.86 1.38 -26.57
CA ILE A 105 -3.72 1.51 -25.12
C ILE A 105 -4.58 0.46 -24.41
N SER A 106 -3.91 -0.55 -23.88
CA SER A 106 -4.53 -1.66 -23.13
C SER A 106 -5.24 -1.21 -21.85
N THR A 107 -6.18 -2.02 -21.36
CA THR A 107 -6.82 -1.87 -20.05
C THR A 107 -5.78 -1.84 -18.92
N GLN A 108 -4.74 -2.69 -18.99
CA GLN A 108 -3.68 -2.71 -17.97
C GLN A 108 -2.94 -1.38 -17.88
N THR A 109 -2.69 -0.71 -19.01
CA THR A 109 -2.08 0.62 -19.02
C THR A 109 -2.98 1.64 -18.33
N ARG A 110 -4.28 1.65 -18.66
CA ARG A 110 -5.27 2.57 -18.07
C ARG A 110 -5.40 2.40 -16.56
N THR A 111 -5.37 1.16 -16.07
CA THR A 111 -5.43 0.84 -14.64
C THR A 111 -4.13 1.20 -13.91
N ASN A 112 -2.99 0.80 -14.45
CA ASN A 112 -1.71 0.86 -13.72
C ASN A 112 -0.97 2.19 -13.87
N LEU A 113 -1.36 3.08 -14.79
CA LEU A 113 -0.68 4.36 -14.97
C LEU A 113 -0.88 5.28 -13.75
N ALA A 114 -2.09 5.36 -13.21
CA ALA A 114 -2.38 6.23 -12.08
C ALA A 114 -1.54 5.88 -10.82
N PRO A 115 -1.46 4.62 -10.35
CA PRO A 115 -0.57 4.24 -9.24
C PRO A 115 0.90 4.59 -9.48
N ARG A 116 1.41 4.48 -10.72
CA ARG A 116 2.79 4.86 -11.05
C ARG A 116 3.01 6.38 -10.99
N LEU A 117 2.05 7.17 -11.43
CA LEU A 117 2.11 8.63 -11.29
C LEU A 117 2.04 9.06 -9.82
N ARG A 118 1.20 8.39 -9.01
CA ARG A 118 1.16 8.61 -7.56
C ARG A 118 2.51 8.30 -6.90
N MET A 119 3.15 7.19 -7.28
CA MET A 119 4.51 6.88 -6.85
C MET A 119 5.49 8.01 -7.19
N SER A 120 5.47 8.50 -8.44
CA SER A 120 6.32 9.63 -8.86
C SER A 120 6.08 10.89 -8.01
N VAL A 121 4.82 11.21 -7.70
CA VAL A 121 4.46 12.33 -6.83
C VAL A 121 4.98 12.13 -5.41
N LEU A 122 4.84 10.93 -4.83
CA LEU A 122 5.35 10.63 -3.48
C LEU A 122 6.86 10.82 -3.40
N TYR A 123 7.62 10.34 -4.39
CA TYR A 123 9.06 10.55 -4.44
C TYR A 123 9.44 12.01 -4.65
N ALA A 124 8.70 12.77 -5.48
CA ALA A 124 8.92 14.20 -5.66
C ALA A 124 8.70 14.98 -4.34
N VAL A 125 7.61 14.68 -3.62
CA VAL A 125 7.32 15.27 -2.29
C VAL A 125 8.40 14.86 -1.28
N SER A 126 8.79 13.58 -1.28
CA SER A 126 9.84 13.03 -0.40
C SER A 126 11.16 13.76 -0.57
N GLN A 127 11.66 13.87 -1.80
CA GLN A 127 12.92 14.58 -2.08
C GLN A 127 12.84 16.07 -1.72
N SER A 128 11.68 16.70 -1.92
CA SER A 128 11.45 18.12 -1.58
C SER A 128 11.31 18.38 -0.07
N ASN A 129 11.06 17.35 0.73
CA ASN A 129 10.79 17.47 2.18
C ASN A 129 11.74 16.61 3.03
N ASN A 130 12.92 16.23 2.52
CA ASN A 130 13.85 15.33 3.21
C ASN A 130 13.16 14.05 3.73
N GLY A 131 12.50 13.32 2.83
CA GLY A 131 11.59 12.23 3.16
C GLY A 131 12.11 10.82 2.87
N ARG A 132 11.33 9.84 3.32
CA ARG A 132 11.33 8.44 2.88
C ARG A 132 9.91 8.03 2.57
N VAL A 133 9.69 7.38 1.43
CA VAL A 133 8.37 6.95 0.98
C VAL A 133 7.96 5.68 1.74
N ILE A 134 6.79 5.72 2.37
CA ILE A 134 6.20 4.59 3.06
C ILE A 134 5.35 3.79 2.07
N ASN A 135 5.67 2.52 1.89
CA ASN A 135 4.81 1.57 1.20
C ASN A 135 3.69 1.11 2.14
N THR A 136 2.48 0.92 1.61
CA THR A 136 1.29 0.53 2.38
C THR A 136 0.74 -0.83 1.99
N CYS A 137 1.43 -1.60 1.14
CA CYS A 137 0.99 -2.94 0.78
C CYS A 137 1.09 -3.87 1.99
N ASN A 138 0.11 -4.77 2.12
CA ASN A 138 0.06 -5.76 3.19
C ASN A 138 0.25 -7.18 2.63
N LEU A 139 0.45 -8.15 3.52
CA LEU A 139 0.73 -9.54 3.15
C LEU A 139 -0.39 -10.13 2.28
N SER A 140 -1.65 -9.82 2.55
CA SER A 140 -2.78 -10.40 1.80
C SER A 140 -2.84 -9.87 0.37
N GLU A 141 -2.62 -8.56 0.18
CA GLU A 141 -2.52 -7.93 -1.14
C GLU A 141 -1.31 -8.43 -1.92
N ASP A 142 -0.15 -8.50 -1.26
CA ASP A 142 1.09 -9.02 -1.84
C ASP A 142 0.98 -10.52 -2.15
N TRP A 143 0.20 -11.29 -1.39
CA TRP A 143 0.03 -12.71 -1.65
C TRP A 143 -0.61 -12.98 -3.00
N VAL A 144 -1.65 -12.21 -3.35
CA VAL A 144 -2.44 -12.42 -4.58
C VAL A 144 -2.12 -11.41 -5.69
N GLY A 145 -1.15 -10.53 -5.45
CA GLY A 145 -0.67 -9.55 -6.42
C GLY A 145 -1.61 -8.39 -6.68
N TYR A 146 -2.38 -8.01 -5.68
CA TYR A 146 -3.30 -6.88 -5.73
C TYR A 146 -2.58 -5.54 -5.53
N SER A 147 -1.59 -5.28 -6.39
CA SER A 147 -0.75 -4.08 -6.37
C SER A 147 -0.14 -3.80 -7.76
N THR A 148 0.21 -2.54 -8.01
CA THR A 148 0.92 -2.15 -9.23
C THR A 148 2.42 -2.19 -9.00
N ARG A 149 3.13 -3.03 -9.78
CA ARG A 149 4.61 -3.05 -9.78
C ARG A 149 5.14 -1.67 -10.17
N TYR A 150 6.03 -1.13 -9.33
CA TYR A 150 6.58 0.23 -9.43
C TYR A 150 5.53 1.35 -9.37
N GLY A 151 4.35 1.05 -8.82
CA GLY A 151 3.32 2.01 -8.45
C GLY A 151 3.18 2.05 -6.93
N ASP A 152 2.00 1.68 -6.43
CA ASP A 152 1.70 1.57 -5.00
C ASP A 152 2.61 0.59 -4.24
N ALA A 153 3.09 -0.47 -4.90
CA ALA A 153 4.05 -1.42 -4.34
C ALA A 153 5.46 -0.84 -4.07
N ALA A 154 5.76 0.36 -4.58
CA ALA A 154 7.08 0.97 -4.40
C ALA A 154 7.11 1.89 -3.17
N GLY A 155 8.20 1.79 -2.41
CA GLY A 155 8.53 2.68 -1.30
C GLY A 155 9.92 2.34 -0.78
N ASP A 156 10.41 3.16 0.16
CA ASP A 156 11.72 2.96 0.79
C ASP A 156 11.64 1.99 1.98
N VAL A 157 10.47 1.89 2.62
CA VAL A 157 10.19 0.97 3.74
C VAL A 157 8.73 0.52 3.71
N SER A 158 8.48 -0.76 3.97
CA SER A 158 7.12 -1.32 4.11
C SER A 158 6.90 -1.87 5.52
N PRO A 159 6.20 -1.13 6.40
CA PRO A 159 5.86 -1.63 7.72
C PRO A 159 4.73 -2.67 7.71
N LEU A 160 3.96 -2.78 6.61
CA LEU A 160 2.75 -3.61 6.56
C LEU A 160 2.90 -4.94 5.79
N SER A 161 3.95 -5.13 4.98
CA SER A 161 4.09 -6.28 4.07
C SER A 161 4.08 -7.68 4.73
N PHE A 162 4.27 -7.77 6.05
CA PHE A 162 4.19 -9.04 6.79
C PHE A 162 2.88 -9.26 7.55
N PHE A 163 1.94 -8.31 7.48
CA PHE A 163 0.67 -8.39 8.19
C PHE A 163 -0.48 -8.66 7.22
N THR A 164 -1.39 -9.55 7.61
CA THR A 164 -2.61 -9.80 6.84
C THR A 164 -3.61 -8.65 6.98
N VAL A 165 -4.65 -8.59 6.14
CA VAL A 165 -5.70 -7.57 6.25
C VAL A 165 -6.36 -7.59 7.63
N GLN A 166 -6.67 -8.76 8.20
CA GLN A 166 -7.23 -8.84 9.55
C GLN A 166 -6.27 -8.28 10.61
N GLU A 167 -4.98 -8.53 10.47
CA GLU A 167 -3.95 -8.03 11.39
C GLU A 167 -3.76 -6.52 11.27
N VAL A 168 -3.72 -5.98 10.05
CA VAL A 168 -3.68 -4.54 9.80
C VAL A 168 -4.89 -3.85 10.44
N LYS A 169 -6.09 -4.43 10.30
CA LYS A 169 -7.29 -3.92 10.97
C LYS A 169 -7.17 -3.94 12.49
N ALA A 170 -6.66 -5.04 13.06
CA ALA A 170 -6.44 -5.16 14.50
C ALA A 170 -5.40 -4.13 15.00
N MET A 171 -4.31 -3.92 14.27
CA MET A 171 -3.32 -2.88 14.54
C MET A 171 -3.91 -1.48 14.45
N GLY A 172 -4.80 -1.22 13.49
CA GLY A 172 -5.50 0.06 13.36
C GLY A 172 -6.34 0.41 14.59
N ARG A 173 -7.10 -0.57 15.09
CA ARG A 173 -7.88 -0.41 16.33
C ARG A 173 -6.99 -0.18 17.55
N GLU A 174 -5.89 -0.93 17.64
CA GLU A 174 -4.89 -0.77 18.71
C GLU A 174 -4.21 0.61 18.69
N LEU A 175 -3.97 1.17 17.49
CA LEU A 175 -3.46 2.52 17.30
C LEU A 175 -4.49 3.62 17.64
N GLY A 176 -5.71 3.24 18.04
CA GLY A 176 -6.77 4.16 18.42
C GLY A 176 -7.47 4.83 17.24
N LEU A 177 -7.31 4.30 16.01
CA LEU A 177 -8.01 4.84 14.86
C LEU A 177 -9.52 4.59 14.98
N PRO A 178 -10.36 5.61 14.74
CA PRO A 178 -11.80 5.43 14.59
C PRO A 178 -12.13 4.36 13.54
N GLU A 179 -13.19 3.57 13.80
CA GLU A 179 -13.58 2.44 12.94
C GLU A 179 -13.80 2.84 11.47
N LYS A 180 -14.21 4.09 11.22
CA LYS A 180 -14.38 4.64 9.87
C LYS A 180 -13.11 4.61 9.01
N PHE A 181 -11.93 4.58 9.63
CA PHE A 181 -10.64 4.48 8.94
C PHE A 181 -10.12 3.03 8.84
N VAL A 182 -10.70 2.10 9.60
CA VAL A 182 -10.27 0.69 9.68
C VAL A 182 -11.15 -0.22 8.83
N GLU A 183 -12.46 -0.02 8.87
CA GLU A 183 -13.47 -0.87 8.22
C GLU A 183 -14.02 -0.30 6.91
N LYS A 184 -13.46 0.81 6.41
CA LYS A 184 -13.91 1.36 5.14
C LYS A 184 -13.87 0.25 4.07
N PRO A 185 -15.00 -0.03 3.40
CA PRO A 185 -15.02 -1.03 2.34
C PRO A 185 -13.94 -0.68 1.33
N PRO A 186 -13.08 -1.64 0.93
CA PRO A 186 -12.11 -1.40 -0.12
C PRO A 186 -12.89 -1.20 -1.41
N ILE A 187 -13.11 0.05 -1.79
CA ILE A 187 -13.60 0.41 -3.12
C ILE A 187 -12.34 0.74 -3.91
N ASP A 188 -12.12 0.04 -5.02
CA ASP A 188 -10.90 0.16 -5.82
C ASP A 188 -10.72 1.53 -6.48
N GLY A 189 -11.70 2.43 -6.34
CA GLY A 189 -11.72 3.77 -6.92
C GLY A 189 -11.67 3.80 -8.45
N LEU A 190 -11.77 2.64 -9.10
CA LEU A 190 -11.47 2.44 -10.52
C LEU A 190 -12.63 1.78 -11.29
N CYS A 191 -13.29 0.76 -10.72
CA CYS A 191 -14.39 0.04 -11.39
C CYS A 191 -15.68 -0.09 -10.57
N GLY A 192 -15.70 0.41 -9.32
CA GLY A 192 -16.90 0.42 -8.48
C GLY A 192 -17.27 -0.95 -7.89
N LYS A 193 -16.37 -1.92 -7.99
CA LYS A 193 -16.41 -3.20 -7.29
C LYS A 193 -15.49 -3.17 -6.08
N THR A 194 -15.76 -4.03 -5.11
CA THR A 194 -14.81 -4.23 -4.01
C THR A 194 -13.65 -5.11 -4.45
N ASP A 195 -12.54 -5.04 -3.72
CA ASP A 195 -11.39 -5.93 -3.96
C ASP A 195 -11.81 -7.40 -3.89
N GLU A 196 -12.68 -7.75 -2.94
CA GLU A 196 -13.21 -9.12 -2.76
C GLU A 196 -14.09 -9.56 -3.94
N ASP A 197 -14.86 -8.65 -4.55
CA ASP A 197 -15.62 -8.94 -5.78
C ASP A 197 -14.71 -9.22 -6.97
N ASN A 198 -13.60 -8.48 -7.09
CA ASN A 198 -12.60 -8.67 -8.14
C ASN A 198 -11.80 -9.97 -7.92
N LEU A 199 -11.49 -10.27 -6.66
CA LEU A 199 -10.77 -11.47 -6.25
C LEU A 199 -11.66 -12.72 -6.29
N GLY A 200 -12.97 -12.61 -6.07
CA GLY A 200 -13.87 -13.76 -6.02
C GLY A 200 -13.78 -14.56 -4.71
N PHE A 201 -13.12 -14.02 -3.69
CA PHE A 201 -13.02 -14.58 -2.35
C PHE A 201 -12.76 -13.46 -1.33
N THR A 202 -13.06 -13.71 -0.06
CA THR A 202 -12.84 -12.71 1.00
C THR A 202 -11.40 -12.69 1.50
N TYR A 203 -10.95 -11.54 2.00
CA TYR A 203 -9.68 -11.45 2.72
C TYR A 203 -9.67 -12.34 3.95
N LEU A 204 -10.80 -12.54 4.64
CA LEU A 204 -10.87 -13.46 5.78
C LEU A 204 -10.53 -14.90 5.36
N THR A 205 -11.01 -15.34 4.19
CA THR A 205 -10.68 -16.66 3.63
C THR A 205 -9.18 -16.75 3.32
N LEU A 206 -8.63 -15.73 2.64
CA LEU A 206 -7.22 -15.67 2.29
C LEU A 206 -6.32 -15.68 3.54
N ASP A 207 -6.64 -14.85 4.53
CA ASP A 207 -5.84 -14.68 5.75
C ASP A 207 -5.79 -15.98 6.57
N LYS A 208 -6.91 -16.71 6.67
CA LYS A 208 -6.95 -18.04 7.29
C LYS A 208 -6.12 -19.07 6.53
N TYR A 209 -6.14 -19.03 5.21
CA TYR A 209 -5.30 -19.90 4.40
C TYR A 209 -3.81 -19.60 4.63
N ILE A 210 -3.40 -18.32 4.60
CA ILE A 210 -2.01 -17.89 4.81
C ILE A 210 -1.51 -18.21 6.23
N ARG A 211 -2.30 -17.95 7.27
CA ARG A 211 -1.85 -18.04 8.68
C ARG A 211 -2.08 -19.39 9.33
N GLU A 212 -3.20 -20.04 9.01
CA GLU A 212 -3.65 -21.25 9.68
C GLU A 212 -3.58 -22.49 8.78
N GLY A 213 -3.32 -22.32 7.48
CA GLY A 213 -3.35 -23.42 6.52
C GLY A 213 -4.75 -23.99 6.30
N ILE A 214 -5.80 -23.24 6.66
CA ILE A 214 -7.19 -23.67 6.46
C ILE A 214 -7.51 -23.51 4.98
N GLU A 215 -7.56 -24.64 4.28
CA GLU A 215 -7.88 -24.66 2.85
C GLU A 215 -9.35 -24.26 2.61
N PRO A 216 -9.63 -23.33 1.68
CA PRO A 216 -10.98 -23.07 1.23
C PRO A 216 -11.47 -24.18 0.29
N ASP A 217 -12.63 -24.00 -0.33
CA ASP A 217 -13.07 -24.93 -1.37
C ASP A 217 -12.02 -25.03 -2.51
N PRO A 218 -11.96 -26.17 -3.23
CA PRO A 218 -10.90 -26.42 -4.20
C PRO A 218 -10.75 -25.35 -5.28
N ALA A 219 -11.86 -24.76 -5.75
CA ALA A 219 -11.83 -23.74 -6.80
C ALA A 219 -11.25 -22.42 -6.28
N THR A 220 -11.62 -22.01 -5.06
CA THR A 220 -11.02 -20.85 -4.40
C THR A 220 -9.54 -21.06 -4.12
N LYS A 221 -9.13 -22.25 -3.67
CA LYS A 221 -7.72 -22.57 -3.41
C LYS A 221 -6.88 -22.48 -4.69
N GLU A 222 -7.31 -23.15 -5.76
CA GLU A 222 -6.63 -23.12 -7.06
C GLU A 222 -6.47 -21.69 -7.58
N ARG A 223 -7.50 -20.86 -7.39
CA ARG A 223 -7.45 -19.44 -7.76
C ARG A 223 -6.44 -18.65 -6.94
N ILE A 224 -6.42 -18.81 -5.61
CA ILE A 224 -5.43 -18.15 -4.73
C ILE A 224 -4.01 -18.55 -5.13
N ASP A 225 -3.76 -19.86 -5.28
CA ASP A 225 -2.43 -20.38 -5.61
C ASP A 225 -1.96 -19.88 -6.99
N THR A 226 -2.85 -19.87 -7.99
CA THR A 226 -2.56 -19.33 -9.33
C THR A 226 -2.21 -17.84 -9.29
N LEU A 227 -2.94 -17.04 -8.50
CA LEU A 227 -2.66 -15.62 -8.33
C LEU A 227 -1.31 -15.41 -7.63
N HIS A 228 -1.02 -16.23 -6.62
CA HIS A 228 0.24 -16.18 -5.89
C HIS A 228 1.44 -16.48 -6.79
N GLU A 229 1.43 -17.59 -7.51
CA GLU A 229 2.50 -17.98 -8.43
C GLU A 229 2.75 -16.90 -9.49
N ARG A 230 1.67 -16.37 -10.09
CA ARG A 230 1.76 -15.28 -11.07
C ARG A 230 2.25 -13.98 -10.48
N ASN A 231 2.13 -13.76 -9.18
CA ASN A 231 2.56 -12.53 -8.55
C ASN A 231 4.04 -12.52 -8.15
N LEU A 232 4.68 -13.68 -8.00
CA LEU A 232 6.05 -13.79 -7.46
C LEU A 232 7.05 -12.86 -8.18
N PHE A 233 6.88 -12.60 -9.47
CA PHE A 233 7.76 -11.68 -10.21
C PHE A 233 7.67 -10.21 -9.76
N LYS A 234 6.57 -9.79 -9.11
CA LYS A 234 6.42 -8.44 -8.52
C LYS A 234 7.14 -8.33 -7.18
N LEU A 235 7.17 -9.41 -6.40
CA LEU A 235 7.76 -9.46 -5.06
C LEU A 235 9.29 -9.71 -5.09
N SER A 236 9.76 -10.42 -6.10
CA SER A 236 11.19 -10.65 -6.31
C SER A 236 11.92 -9.37 -6.68
N PHE A 237 13.18 -9.26 -6.23
CA PHE A 237 14.10 -8.25 -6.77
C PHE A 237 14.17 -8.35 -8.29
N MET A 238 14.50 -7.22 -8.93
CA MET A 238 14.78 -7.23 -10.36
C MET A 238 15.86 -8.26 -10.65
N PRO A 239 15.58 -9.29 -11.49
CA PRO A 239 16.56 -10.33 -11.76
C PRO A 239 17.76 -9.73 -12.47
N CYS A 240 18.96 -10.00 -11.95
CA CYS A 240 20.22 -9.57 -12.53
C CYS A 240 20.99 -10.81 -12.96
N TYR A 241 21.54 -10.79 -14.18
CA TYR A 241 22.50 -11.80 -14.60
C TYR A 241 23.81 -11.59 -13.84
N ASN A 242 24.21 -12.58 -13.04
CA ASN A 242 25.45 -12.52 -12.26
C ASN A 242 26.51 -13.44 -12.88
N TYR A 243 27.34 -12.86 -13.75
CA TYR A 243 28.45 -13.57 -14.41
C TYR A 243 29.38 -14.30 -13.43
N PHE A 244 29.51 -13.82 -12.18
CA PHE A 244 30.43 -14.38 -11.19
C PHE A 244 29.84 -15.51 -10.33
N GLU A 245 28.53 -15.73 -10.36
CA GLU A 245 27.89 -16.86 -9.66
C GLU A 245 27.89 -18.14 -10.49
N GLU A 246 27.81 -18.04 -11.82
CA GLU A 246 27.85 -19.19 -12.72
C GLU A 246 29.24 -19.84 -12.83
N ASN A 247 30.28 -19.17 -12.34
CA ASN A 247 31.68 -19.62 -12.41
C ASN A 247 32.26 -20.03 -11.04
N LYS A 248 31.40 -20.27 -10.03
CA LYS A 248 31.76 -20.85 -8.73
C LYS A 248 31.31 -22.30 -8.63
#